data_AF-K0TFY9-F1
#
_entry.id   AF-K0TFY9-F1
#
_cell.length_a   1.000
_cell.length_b   1.000
_cell.length_c   1.000
_cell.angle_alpha   90.00
_cell.angle_beta   90.00
_cell.angle_gamma   90.00
#
_symmetry.space_group_name_H-M   'P 1'
#
loop_
_entity.id
_entity.type
_entity.pdbx_description
1 polymer ?
#
loop_
_entity_poly.entity_id
_entity_poly.type
_entity_poly.pdbx_seq_one_letter_code
_entity_poly.pdbx_strand_id
1 'polypeptide(L)'
;MTPFRILPSELRRDSKTEKAGAGDGAQKERPGGPAAPPAGGRQARLARRRRGQKVALGTETTSVSHDTPALPPPSSARPRTTYNMSCVPVADGGAEVCANCGKQGSDIVKLKNCTACRLVKYCGVDCQRAHRKQHKRACKQRAAELKDEELYSQGHERPEGDFCPICTLPIPLPMSDHSGSMPCCQKRICNGCSLAAQKRGMFDCAFCRTLCPDNDADILAMVRARVRKKEQIQVRILG
;
A
#
# COMPACT_ATOMS: atom_id res chain seq x y z
N MET A 1 8.39 -18.15 -36.77
CA MET A 1 7.20 -17.57 -36.11
C MET A 1 6.78 -18.50 -34.99
N THR A 2 6.84 -18.05 -33.74
CA THR A 2 6.48 -18.82 -32.54
C THR A 2 5.84 -17.85 -31.53
N PRO A 3 4.74 -18.21 -30.85
CA PRO A 3 4.15 -17.35 -29.84
C PRO A 3 5.00 -17.37 -28.57
N PHE A 4 5.33 -16.20 -28.04
CA PHE A 4 6.06 -16.06 -26.78
C PHE A 4 5.19 -16.64 -25.63
N ARG A 5 5.57 -17.81 -25.11
CA ARG A 5 4.85 -18.42 -23.98
C ARG A 5 5.26 -17.73 -22.69
N ILE A 6 4.27 -17.20 -21.97
CA ILE A 6 4.42 -16.89 -20.54
C ILE A 6 4.57 -18.23 -19.82
N LEU A 7 5.79 -18.57 -19.39
CA LEU A 7 6.06 -19.75 -18.57
C LEU A 7 5.97 -19.37 -17.09
N PRO A 8 5.25 -20.15 -16.25
CA PRO A 8 5.22 -19.93 -14.82
C PRO A 8 6.55 -20.36 -14.18
N SER A 9 6.96 -19.65 -13.13
CA SER A 9 8.18 -19.93 -12.38
C SER A 9 7.95 -21.01 -11.32
N GLU A 10 8.31 -22.27 -11.62
CA GLU A 10 8.52 -23.31 -10.62
C GLU A 10 9.55 -24.37 -11.07
N LEU A 11 10.07 -25.12 -10.08
CA LEU A 11 11.12 -26.15 -10.20
C LEU A 11 12.52 -25.70 -10.66
N ARG A 12 13.43 -25.57 -9.68
CA ARG A 12 14.53 -26.54 -9.48
C ARG A 12 15.16 -26.42 -8.08
N ARG A 13 15.49 -27.56 -7.47
CA ARG A 13 16.34 -27.66 -6.28
C ARG A 13 17.15 -28.97 -6.32
N ASP A 14 18.33 -28.94 -5.70
CA ASP A 14 19.15 -30.07 -5.20
C ASP A 14 19.80 -31.09 -6.17
N SER A 15 21.13 -30.96 -6.34
CA SER A 15 22.17 -32.03 -6.37
C SER A 15 23.56 -31.34 -6.50
N LYS A 16 24.51 -31.49 -5.56
CA LYS A 16 25.54 -32.57 -5.42
C LYS A 16 26.47 -32.70 -6.66
N THR A 17 27.82 -32.81 -6.62
CA THR A 17 28.86 -32.99 -5.55
C THR A 17 30.27 -32.84 -6.21
N GLU A 18 31.46 -32.60 -5.61
CA GLU A 18 31.98 -32.26 -4.25
C GLU A 18 33.50 -31.88 -4.33
N LYS A 19 34.11 -31.31 -3.26
CA LYS A 19 35.57 -31.27 -2.91
C LYS A 19 36.55 -30.44 -3.79
N ALA A 20 37.72 -29.98 -3.32
CA ALA A 20 38.36 -29.89 -1.98
C ALA A 20 39.08 -28.51 -1.87
N GLY A 21 39.30 -27.84 -0.72
CA GLY A 21 40.12 -28.19 0.46
C GLY A 21 41.26 -27.15 0.58
N ALA A 22 41.93 -26.83 1.70
CA ALA A 22 41.73 -27.12 3.13
C ALA A 22 42.46 -26.00 3.96
N GLY A 23 42.19 -25.86 5.26
CA GLY A 23 42.89 -24.89 6.13
C GLY A 23 42.26 -24.71 7.52
N ASP A 24 43.03 -24.94 8.57
CA ASP A 24 42.57 -25.10 9.96
C ASP A 24 42.42 -23.79 10.76
N GLY A 25 41.58 -23.83 11.81
CA GLY A 25 41.40 -22.72 12.76
C GLY A 25 40.31 -22.98 13.80
N ALA A 26 40.62 -23.76 14.84
CA ALA A 26 39.62 -24.20 15.84
C ALA A 26 39.61 -23.34 17.13
N GLN A 27 38.41 -23.08 17.69
CA GLN A 27 38.27 -22.84 19.15
C GLN A 27 36.82 -22.95 19.68
N LYS A 28 36.68 -23.79 20.73
CA LYS A 28 35.69 -23.83 21.85
C LYS A 28 34.17 -23.66 21.59
N GLU A 29 33.41 -24.62 22.14
CA GLU A 29 31.97 -24.53 22.49
C GLU A 29 31.79 -23.90 23.91
N ARG A 30 30.64 -23.87 24.64
CA ARG A 30 29.21 -24.33 24.60
C ARG A 30 28.49 -23.50 25.73
N PRO A 31 27.23 -23.73 26.18
CA PRO A 31 25.97 -24.24 25.57
C PRO A 31 24.75 -23.30 25.80
N GLY A 32 23.54 -23.69 25.31
CA GLY A 32 22.28 -23.45 26.04
C GLY A 32 21.19 -22.59 25.36
N GLY A 33 20.01 -23.19 25.11
CA GLY A 33 18.78 -22.53 24.64
C GLY A 33 17.74 -23.58 24.19
N PRO A 34 16.45 -23.50 24.57
CA PRO A 34 15.51 -24.63 24.47
C PRO A 34 14.86 -24.82 23.09
N ALA A 35 14.42 -26.05 22.83
CA ALA A 35 13.81 -26.47 21.57
C ALA A 35 12.31 -26.13 21.44
N ALA A 36 11.84 -25.99 20.19
CA ALA A 36 10.42 -25.85 19.88
C ALA A 36 9.73 -27.23 19.71
N PRO A 37 8.44 -27.38 20.10
CA PRO A 37 7.72 -28.66 20.03
C PRO A 37 7.23 -29.01 18.60
N PRO A 38 7.04 -30.31 18.29
CA PRO A 38 6.62 -30.77 16.96
C PRO A 38 5.11 -30.64 16.72
N ALA A 39 4.73 -30.23 15.51
CA ALA A 39 3.34 -30.19 15.07
C ALA A 39 2.87 -31.57 14.54
N GLY A 40 2.26 -32.37 15.41
CA GLY A 40 1.59 -33.63 15.02
C GLY A 40 0.25 -33.36 14.32
N GLY A 41 0.09 -33.84 13.09
CA GLY A 41 -1.16 -33.68 12.32
C GLY A 41 -2.16 -34.83 12.50
N ARG A 42 -3.40 -34.63 12.01
CA ARG A 42 -4.35 -35.71 11.68
C ARG A 42 -5.36 -35.24 10.62
N GLN A 43 -5.73 -36.16 9.72
CA GLN A 43 -6.73 -35.93 8.68
C GLN A 43 -8.14 -36.24 9.20
N ALA A 44 -9.16 -35.54 8.70
CA ALA A 44 -10.55 -35.98 8.78
C ALA A 44 -11.29 -35.68 7.47
N ARG A 45 -11.99 -36.68 6.93
CA ARG A 45 -12.73 -36.57 5.66
C ARG A 45 -14.15 -36.08 5.91
N LEU A 46 -14.67 -35.18 5.07
CA LEU A 46 -16.12 -35.07 4.81
C LEU A 46 -16.39 -34.87 3.32
N ALA A 47 -16.76 -35.95 2.64
CA ALA A 47 -17.23 -35.90 1.26
C ALA A 47 -18.72 -35.50 1.22
N ARG A 48 -19.09 -34.49 0.41
CA ARG A 48 -20.48 -34.13 0.16
C ARG A 48 -20.82 -34.12 -1.34
N ARG A 49 -21.31 -35.29 -1.78
CA ARG A 49 -22.26 -35.55 -2.88
C ARG A 49 -22.37 -34.45 -3.96
N ARG A 50 -21.73 -34.68 -5.12
CA ARG A 50 -22.20 -34.09 -6.38
C ARG A 50 -23.63 -34.59 -6.67
N ARG A 51 -24.62 -33.71 -6.79
CA ARG A 51 -25.84 -34.00 -7.55
C ARG A 51 -25.59 -33.51 -8.98
N GLY A 52 -25.71 -34.39 -9.97
CA GLY A 52 -25.60 -33.99 -11.37
C GLY A 52 -26.87 -33.29 -11.82
N GLN A 53 -26.74 -32.06 -12.31
CA GLN A 53 -27.83 -31.35 -12.99
C GLN A 53 -27.54 -31.42 -14.49
N LYS A 54 -28.41 -32.10 -15.25
CA LYS A 54 -28.32 -32.13 -16.71
C LYS A 54 -28.71 -30.74 -17.23
N VAL A 55 -27.77 -30.00 -17.81
CA VAL A 55 -28.08 -28.89 -18.71
C VAL A 55 -28.27 -29.46 -20.11
N ALA A 56 -29.44 -29.19 -20.71
CA ALA A 56 -29.71 -29.52 -22.10
C ALA A 56 -29.08 -28.46 -23.01
N LEU A 57 -28.73 -28.84 -24.24
CA LEU A 57 -28.41 -27.86 -25.29
C LEU A 57 -29.73 -27.23 -25.77
N GLY A 58 -30.05 -26.05 -25.25
CA GLY A 58 -31.03 -25.14 -25.83
C GLY A 58 -30.32 -24.13 -26.72
N THR A 59 -30.57 -24.17 -28.03
CA THR A 59 -30.05 -23.18 -28.99
C THR A 59 -30.97 -21.96 -29.01
N GLU A 60 -30.84 -21.09 -28.01
CA GLU A 60 -31.69 -19.92 -27.82
C GLU A 60 -30.97 -18.64 -28.25
N THR A 61 -31.16 -18.24 -29.51
CA THR A 61 -30.60 -17.00 -30.08
C THR A 61 -31.34 -15.77 -29.54
N THR A 62 -31.09 -15.44 -28.28
CA THR A 62 -31.61 -14.22 -27.63
C THR A 62 -30.78 -13.00 -28.06
N SER A 63 -31.34 -12.19 -28.95
CA SER A 63 -30.80 -10.89 -29.34
C SER A 63 -30.95 -9.89 -28.19
N VAL A 64 -29.91 -9.75 -27.37
CA VAL A 64 -29.88 -8.76 -26.28
C VAL A 64 -29.65 -7.37 -26.84
N SER A 65 -30.73 -6.60 -26.97
CA SER A 65 -30.67 -5.16 -27.24
C SER A 65 -29.95 -4.44 -26.09
N HIS A 66 -28.79 -3.86 -26.36
CA HIS A 66 -28.06 -3.05 -25.39
C HIS A 66 -28.54 -1.59 -25.43
N ASP A 67 -29.71 -1.34 -24.87
CA ASP A 67 -30.20 0.01 -24.58
C ASP A 67 -29.18 0.73 -23.69
N THR A 68 -28.48 1.70 -24.30
CA THR A 68 -27.42 2.46 -23.64
C THR A 68 -28.03 3.73 -23.06
N PRO A 69 -28.12 3.89 -21.72
CA PRO A 69 -28.72 5.07 -21.13
C PRO A 69 -27.86 6.30 -21.44
N ALA A 70 -28.43 7.24 -22.21
CA ALA A 70 -27.75 8.48 -22.59
C ALA A 70 -27.44 9.33 -21.34
N LEU A 71 -26.18 9.73 -21.18
CA LEU A 71 -25.77 10.66 -20.15
C LEU A 71 -26.37 12.05 -20.44
N PRO A 72 -26.92 12.76 -19.44
CA PRO A 72 -27.42 14.12 -19.63
C PRO A 72 -26.26 15.09 -19.96
N PRO A 73 -26.50 16.15 -20.74
CA PRO A 73 -25.48 17.12 -21.08
C PRO A 73 -24.95 17.87 -19.83
N PRO A 74 -23.68 18.31 -19.83
CA PRO A 74 -23.11 19.04 -18.70
C PRO A 74 -23.82 20.38 -18.51
N SER A 75 -24.57 20.48 -17.40
CA SER A 75 -25.31 21.69 -17.06
C SER A 75 -24.37 22.88 -16.78
N SER A 76 -24.86 24.06 -17.13
CA SER A 76 -24.18 25.34 -17.21
C SER A 76 -23.35 25.74 -15.99
N ALA A 77 -22.35 26.58 -16.28
CA ALA A 77 -21.36 27.11 -15.34
C ALA A 77 -21.96 27.52 -13.97
N ARG A 78 -21.61 26.77 -12.92
CA ARG A 78 -21.73 27.28 -11.54
C ARG A 78 -20.72 28.41 -11.36
N PRO A 79 -21.12 29.58 -10.83
CA PRO A 79 -20.17 30.64 -10.54
C PRO A 79 -19.14 30.14 -9.52
N ARG A 80 -17.88 30.55 -9.69
CA ARG A 80 -16.82 30.31 -8.71
C ARG A 80 -17.06 31.21 -7.49
N THR A 81 -17.94 30.79 -6.59
CA THR A 81 -18.00 31.37 -5.25
C THR A 81 -16.63 31.20 -4.61
N THR A 82 -15.91 32.30 -4.45
CA THR A 82 -14.65 32.35 -3.70
C THR A 82 -15.00 32.12 -2.23
N TYR A 83 -15.08 30.85 -1.83
CA TYR A 83 -15.36 30.45 -0.45
C TYR A 83 -14.17 30.86 0.42
N ASN A 84 -14.25 32.09 0.90
CA ASN A 84 -13.18 32.75 1.61
C ASN A 84 -13.08 32.15 3.01
N MET A 85 -12.30 31.07 3.13
CA MET A 85 -11.96 30.44 4.42
C MET A 85 -11.04 31.36 5.22
N SER A 86 -11.59 32.49 5.66
CA SER A 86 -11.03 33.31 6.71
C SER A 86 -11.10 32.49 8.00
N CYS A 87 -10.01 31.79 8.30
CA CYS A 87 -9.77 31.20 9.60
C CYS A 87 -9.51 32.31 10.62
N VAL A 88 -10.57 33.03 11.00
CA VAL A 88 -10.55 33.90 12.17
C VAL A 88 -10.14 33.03 13.35
N PRO A 89 -9.00 33.31 14.02
CA PRO A 89 -8.64 32.59 15.21
C PRO A 89 -9.66 32.96 16.29
N VAL A 90 -10.58 32.05 16.59
CA VAL A 90 -11.38 32.13 17.80
C VAL A 90 -10.39 32.07 18.95
N ALA A 91 -10.10 33.22 19.55
CA ALA A 91 -9.30 33.31 20.75
C ALA A 91 -10.08 32.58 21.84
N ASP A 92 -9.71 31.33 22.13
CA ASP A 92 -10.33 30.51 23.16
C ASP A 92 -9.90 31.00 24.55
N GLY A 93 -10.36 32.20 24.89
CA GLY A 93 -10.51 32.69 26.26
C GLY A 93 -11.66 32.00 26.99
N GLY A 94 -12.05 30.80 26.56
CA GLY A 94 -12.88 29.90 27.33
C GLY A 94 -12.16 29.64 28.65
N ALA A 95 -12.70 30.22 29.73
CA ALA A 95 -12.16 30.03 31.07
C ALA A 95 -12.05 28.52 31.33
N GLU A 96 -10.82 28.04 31.51
CA GLU A 96 -10.56 26.64 31.80
C GLU A 96 -11.34 26.27 33.07
N VAL A 97 -12.27 25.30 33.04
CA VAL A 97 -13.07 24.94 34.22
C VAL A 97 -12.90 23.47 34.58
N CYS A 98 -12.78 23.19 35.88
CA CYS A 98 -12.83 21.84 36.41
C CYS A 98 -14.23 21.23 36.22
N ALA A 99 -14.34 20.23 35.34
CA ALA A 99 -15.59 19.56 34.96
C ALA A 99 -16.33 18.82 36.10
N ASN A 100 -15.83 18.87 37.33
CA ASN A 100 -16.48 18.30 38.52
C ASN A 100 -16.92 19.36 39.55
N CYS A 101 -16.17 20.46 39.71
CA CYS A 101 -16.36 21.39 40.83
C CYS A 101 -16.48 22.87 40.42
N GLY A 102 -16.58 23.16 39.12
CA GLY A 102 -16.84 24.52 38.61
C GLY A 102 -15.69 25.52 38.80
N LYS A 103 -14.61 25.15 39.49
CA LYS A 103 -13.45 26.03 39.70
C LYS A 103 -12.78 26.34 38.37
N GLN A 104 -12.69 27.64 38.07
CA GLN A 104 -11.88 28.18 36.98
C GLN A 104 -10.39 27.92 37.25
N GLY A 105 -9.63 27.76 36.17
CA GLY A 105 -8.17 27.73 36.19
C GLY A 105 -7.63 29.14 36.39
N SER A 106 -6.65 29.24 37.27
CA SER A 106 -5.83 30.42 37.50
C SER A 106 -4.38 29.96 37.69
N ASP A 107 -3.44 30.89 37.81
CA ASP A 107 -2.02 30.56 38.04
C ASP A 107 -1.79 29.66 39.27
N ILE A 108 -2.71 29.74 40.24
CA ILE A 108 -2.78 28.92 41.45
C ILE A 108 -3.44 27.55 41.16
N VAL A 109 -4.54 27.52 40.40
CA VAL A 109 -5.34 26.29 40.14
C VAL A 109 -5.03 25.72 38.76
N LYS A 110 -3.91 25.02 38.65
CA LYS A 110 -3.44 24.39 37.41
C LYS A 110 -4.31 23.18 37.03
N LEU A 111 -5.26 23.41 36.12
CA LEU A 111 -6.13 22.38 35.56
C LEU A 111 -5.36 21.42 34.64
N LYS A 112 -5.75 20.15 34.65
CA LYS A 112 -5.11 19.06 33.88
C LYS A 112 -6.14 18.33 33.02
N ASN A 113 -5.77 18.06 31.77
CA ASN A 113 -6.56 17.26 30.84
C ASN A 113 -6.76 15.82 31.34
N CYS A 114 -7.92 15.24 31.03
CA CYS A 114 -8.14 13.82 31.18
C CYS A 114 -7.23 13.04 30.23
N THR A 115 -6.30 12.25 30.79
CA THR A 115 -5.22 11.58 30.02
C THR A 115 -5.72 10.67 28.89
N ALA A 116 -6.89 10.04 29.05
CA ALA A 116 -7.44 9.10 28.07
C ALA A 116 -8.15 9.74 26.88
N CYS A 117 -8.84 10.88 27.07
CA CYS A 117 -9.74 11.46 26.07
C CYS A 117 -9.44 12.93 25.72
N ARG A 118 -8.63 13.62 26.53
CA ARG A 118 -8.20 15.03 26.43
C ARG A 118 -9.31 16.10 26.44
N LEU A 119 -10.60 15.75 26.30
CA LEU A 119 -11.74 16.68 26.22
C LEU A 119 -12.05 17.48 27.48
N VAL A 120 -11.81 16.93 28.68
CA VAL A 120 -12.28 17.52 29.94
C VAL A 120 -11.13 17.73 30.92
N LYS A 121 -11.25 18.79 31.72
CA LYS A 121 -10.18 19.31 32.57
C LYS A 121 -10.56 19.21 34.05
N TYR A 122 -9.57 18.97 34.91
CA TYR A 122 -9.76 18.80 36.36
C TYR A 122 -8.65 19.48 37.18
N CYS A 123 -9.00 20.02 38.35
CA CYS A 123 -8.02 20.60 39.29
C CYS A 123 -7.26 19.58 40.14
N GLY A 124 -7.59 18.30 40.03
CA GLY A 124 -6.99 17.22 40.82
C GLY A 124 -7.61 15.86 40.53
N VAL A 125 -6.93 14.81 41.00
CA VAL A 125 -7.35 13.41 40.77
C VAL A 125 -8.70 13.09 41.41
N ASP A 126 -9.08 13.76 42.49
CA ASP A 126 -10.33 13.49 43.22
C ASP A 126 -11.54 14.02 42.48
N CYS A 127 -11.40 15.19 41.83
CA CYS A 127 -12.40 15.69 40.88
C CYS A 127 -12.54 14.78 39.65
N GLN A 128 -11.44 14.24 39.13
CA GLN A 128 -11.47 13.24 38.05
C GLN A 128 -12.15 11.92 38.50
N ARG A 129 -11.92 11.49 39.75
CA ARG A 129 -12.52 10.27 40.34
C ARG A 129 -14.02 10.44 40.57
N ALA A 130 -14.48 11.59 41.07
CA ALA A 130 -15.89 11.90 41.30
C ALA A 130 -16.68 11.94 39.98
N HIS A 131 -16.23 12.75 39.00
CA HIS A 131 -16.89 12.87 37.70
C HIS A 131 -16.81 11.58 36.84
N ARG A 132 -15.97 10.61 37.21
CA ARG A 132 -15.72 9.37 36.45
C ARG A 132 -17.00 8.63 36.06
N LYS A 133 -18.05 8.62 36.89
CA LYS A 133 -19.32 7.93 36.58
C LYS A 133 -20.03 8.55 35.37
N GLN A 134 -20.19 9.87 35.35
CA GLN A 134 -20.82 10.62 34.26
C GLN A 134 -19.94 10.61 33.01
N HIS A 135 -18.63 10.84 33.18
CA HIS A 135 -17.68 10.93 32.07
C HIS A 135 -17.39 9.60 31.34
N LYS A 136 -17.53 8.43 32.00
CA LYS A 136 -17.04 7.12 31.52
C LYS A 136 -17.37 6.79 30.05
N ARG A 137 -18.60 7.07 29.60
CA ARG A 137 -19.05 6.75 28.23
C ARG A 137 -18.35 7.63 27.19
N ALA A 138 -18.45 8.95 27.34
CA ALA A 138 -17.78 9.92 26.45
C ALA A 138 -16.24 9.75 26.48
N CYS A 139 -15.68 9.46 27.65
CA CYS A 139 -14.26 9.16 27.83
C CYS A 139 -13.81 7.97 26.97
N LYS A 140 -14.53 6.84 27.05
CA LYS A 140 -14.21 5.63 26.26
C LYS A 140 -14.39 5.88 24.77
N GLN A 141 -15.44 6.60 24.37
CA GLN A 141 -15.69 6.91 22.96
C GLN A 141 -14.54 7.75 22.37
N ARG A 142 -14.23 8.91 22.96
CA ARG A 142 -13.15 9.76 22.42
C ARG A 142 -11.76 9.12 22.54
N ALA A 143 -11.53 8.27 23.54
CA ALA A 143 -10.30 7.48 23.63
C ALA A 143 -10.16 6.42 22.52
N ALA A 144 -11.28 5.96 21.94
CA ALA A 144 -11.26 5.13 20.73
C ALA A 144 -11.00 5.99 19.48
N GLU A 145 -11.76 7.09 19.32
CA GLU A 145 -11.58 8.01 18.18
C GLU A 145 -10.14 8.56 18.08
N LEU A 146 -9.52 8.96 19.21
CA LEU A 146 -8.11 9.39 19.26
C LEU A 146 -7.13 8.27 18.86
N LYS A 147 -7.46 7.01 19.14
CA LYS A 147 -6.62 5.86 18.77
C LYS A 147 -6.78 5.53 17.29
N ASP A 148 -7.98 5.67 16.74
CA ASP A 148 -8.24 5.49 15.32
C ASP A 148 -7.59 6.63 14.51
N GLU A 149 -7.66 7.88 15.00
CA GLU A 149 -6.89 9.03 14.48
C GLU A 149 -5.37 8.77 14.50
N GLU A 150 -4.82 8.24 15.61
CA GLU A 150 -3.40 7.85 15.72
C GLU A 150 -3.03 6.70 14.76
N LEU A 151 -3.93 5.75 14.53
CA LEU A 151 -3.73 4.63 13.60
C LEU A 151 -3.75 5.08 12.12
N TYR A 152 -4.70 5.95 11.74
CA TYR A 152 -4.86 6.39 10.35
C TYR A 152 -3.91 7.54 9.95
N SER A 153 -3.45 8.36 10.90
CA SER A 153 -2.45 9.40 10.64
C SER A 153 -1.02 8.87 10.38
N GLN A 154 -0.75 7.59 10.68
CA GLN A 154 0.51 6.90 10.37
C GLN A 154 0.57 6.36 8.93
N GLY A 155 -0.42 6.68 8.08
CA GLY A 155 -0.44 6.32 6.67
C GLY A 155 0.76 6.88 5.93
N HIS A 156 1.61 6.00 5.39
CA HIS A 156 2.78 6.41 4.62
C HIS A 156 2.35 6.81 3.20
N GLU A 157 2.89 7.92 2.69
CA GLU A 157 2.69 8.32 1.30
C GLU A 157 3.29 7.30 0.34
N ARG A 158 2.59 7.04 -0.77
CA ARG A 158 2.98 6.04 -1.76
C ARG A 158 4.02 6.64 -2.72
N PRO A 159 5.25 6.10 -2.81
CA PRO A 159 6.34 6.74 -3.55
C PRO A 159 6.01 7.06 -5.03
N GLU A 160 6.54 8.17 -5.53
CA GLU A 160 6.35 8.62 -6.92
C GLU A 160 6.80 7.58 -7.97
N GLY A 161 7.78 6.74 -7.62
CA GLY A 161 8.27 5.64 -8.46
C GLY A 161 7.24 4.54 -8.75
N ASP A 162 6.13 4.53 -8.02
CA ASP A 162 5.09 3.49 -8.09
C ASP A 162 3.98 3.84 -9.11
N PHE A 163 4.06 4.97 -9.80
CA PHE A 163 3.07 5.43 -10.78
C PHE A 163 3.51 5.08 -12.21
N CYS A 164 2.57 4.66 -13.06
CA CYS A 164 2.87 4.34 -14.46
C CYS A 164 3.05 5.62 -15.28
N PRO A 165 4.19 5.87 -15.94
CA PRO A 165 4.47 7.12 -16.66
C PRO A 165 3.73 7.26 -18.01
N ILE A 166 2.79 6.36 -18.32
CA ILE A 166 1.97 6.40 -19.55
C ILE A 166 0.52 6.78 -19.23
N CYS A 167 -0.06 6.24 -18.15
CA CYS A 167 -1.44 6.55 -17.72
C CYS A 167 -1.52 7.37 -16.43
N THR A 168 -0.38 7.69 -15.78
CA THR A 168 -0.26 8.36 -14.48
C THR A 168 -0.99 7.67 -13.31
N LEU A 169 -1.50 6.44 -13.49
CA LEU A 169 -2.21 5.70 -12.45
C LEU A 169 -1.25 4.95 -11.51
N PRO A 170 -1.66 4.73 -10.25
CA PRO A 170 -1.03 3.77 -9.36
C PRO A 170 -0.91 2.36 -9.98
N ILE A 171 0.30 1.81 -9.98
CA ILE A 171 0.55 0.38 -10.22
C ILE A 171 0.09 -0.41 -8.98
N PRO A 172 -0.81 -1.39 -9.08
CA PRO A 172 -1.22 -2.20 -7.94
C PRO A 172 -0.04 -2.91 -7.26
N LEU A 173 -0.15 -3.15 -5.95
CA LEU A 173 0.83 -3.92 -5.19
C LEU A 173 0.48 -5.42 -5.26
N PRO A 174 1.47 -6.33 -5.44
CA PRO A 174 2.91 -6.07 -5.59
C PRO A 174 3.28 -5.57 -7.00
N MET A 175 4.14 -4.55 -7.07
CA MET A 175 4.48 -3.91 -8.35
C MET A 175 5.22 -4.82 -9.35
N SER A 176 5.95 -5.83 -8.87
CA SER A 176 6.62 -6.83 -9.71
C SER A 176 5.66 -7.53 -10.67
N ASP A 177 4.46 -7.82 -10.19
CA ASP A 177 3.51 -8.71 -10.85
C ASP A 177 2.58 -7.90 -11.78
N HIS A 178 2.48 -6.59 -11.52
CA HIS A 178 1.59 -5.66 -12.21
C HIS A 178 2.31 -4.63 -13.10
N SER A 179 3.65 -4.68 -13.18
CA SER A 179 4.44 -3.82 -14.07
C SER A 179 5.77 -4.40 -14.52
N GLY A 180 6.13 -4.17 -15.78
CA GLY A 180 7.46 -4.45 -16.33
C GLY A 180 8.39 -3.24 -16.24
N SER A 181 9.65 -3.46 -15.88
CA SER A 181 10.73 -2.46 -15.99
C SER A 181 11.55 -2.69 -17.25
N MET A 182 11.49 -1.77 -18.21
CA MET A 182 12.18 -1.95 -19.50
C MET A 182 13.67 -1.58 -19.40
N PRO A 183 14.61 -2.32 -20.02
CA PRO A 183 16.05 -2.06 -19.91
C PRO A 183 16.44 -0.77 -20.64
N CYS A 184 16.12 -0.67 -21.93
CA CYS A 184 14.88 -0.01 -22.36
C CYS A 184 14.45 1.24 -21.55
N CYS A 185 15.36 2.18 -21.32
CA CYS A 185 15.19 3.46 -20.62
C CYS A 185 14.95 3.43 -19.11
N GLN A 186 14.89 2.25 -18.48
CA GLN A 186 14.76 2.11 -17.03
C GLN A 186 13.51 2.83 -16.47
N LYS A 187 12.38 2.63 -17.14
CA LYS A 187 11.05 3.04 -16.67
C LYS A 187 10.19 1.80 -16.39
N ARG A 188 9.43 1.86 -15.29
CA ARG A 188 8.43 0.86 -14.88
C ARG A 188 7.09 1.22 -15.51
N ILE A 189 6.44 0.27 -16.17
CA ILE A 189 5.20 0.48 -16.94
C ILE A 189 4.18 -0.58 -16.52
N CYS A 190 2.94 -0.18 -16.20
CA CYS A 190 1.91 -1.14 -15.80
C CYS A 190 1.54 -2.10 -16.94
N ASN A 191 1.18 -3.34 -16.60
CA ASN A 191 0.88 -4.38 -17.58
C ASN A 191 -0.28 -3.99 -18.51
N GLY A 192 -1.24 -3.17 -18.02
CA GLY A 192 -2.31 -2.61 -18.85
C GLY A 192 -1.80 -1.72 -19.99
N CYS A 193 -0.81 -0.85 -19.73
CA CYS A 193 -0.21 -0.01 -20.78
C CYS A 193 0.68 -0.83 -21.73
N SER A 194 1.40 -1.83 -21.22
CA SER A 194 2.16 -2.78 -22.07
C SER A 194 1.25 -3.56 -23.02
N LEU A 195 0.16 -4.14 -22.50
CA LEU A 195 -0.85 -4.84 -23.30
C LEU A 195 -1.56 -3.92 -24.30
N ALA A 196 -1.83 -2.66 -23.93
CA ALA A 196 -2.41 -1.67 -24.84
C ALA A 196 -1.47 -1.28 -25.99
N ALA A 197 -0.15 -1.29 -25.78
CA ALA A 197 0.84 -1.11 -26.84
C ALA A 197 0.91 -2.33 -27.77
N GLN A 198 0.98 -3.53 -27.22
CA GLN A 198 1.02 -4.79 -27.98
C GLN A 198 -0.25 -4.98 -28.84
N LYS A 199 -1.43 -4.64 -28.31
CA LYS A 199 -2.71 -4.64 -29.07
C LYS A 199 -2.74 -3.63 -30.24
N ARG A 200 -1.79 -2.70 -30.32
CA ARG A 200 -1.58 -1.77 -31.44
C ARG A 200 -0.39 -2.17 -32.33
N GLY A 201 0.14 -3.38 -32.18
CA GLY A 201 1.30 -3.88 -32.91
C GLY A 201 2.66 -3.38 -32.41
N MET A 202 2.71 -2.61 -31.31
CA MET A 202 3.96 -2.14 -30.71
C MET A 202 4.48 -3.17 -29.70
N PHE A 203 5.49 -3.94 -30.11
CA PHE A 203 6.23 -4.85 -29.23
C PHE A 203 7.47 -4.18 -28.61
N ASP A 204 7.87 -3.02 -29.13
CA ASP A 204 8.90 -2.15 -28.55
C ASP A 204 8.49 -1.62 -27.16
N CYS A 205 9.45 -1.01 -26.44
CA CYS A 205 9.15 -0.36 -25.18
C CYS A 205 8.05 0.71 -25.32
N ALA A 206 6.90 0.48 -24.67
CA ALA A 206 5.73 1.36 -24.75
C ALA A 206 5.97 2.81 -24.30
N PHE A 207 7.07 3.10 -23.59
CA PHE A 207 7.43 4.46 -23.16
C PHE A 207 8.30 5.21 -24.18
N CYS A 208 9.42 4.64 -24.65
CA CYS A 208 10.35 5.34 -25.56
C CYS A 208 10.59 4.67 -26.91
N ARG A 209 9.78 3.67 -27.28
CA ARG A 209 9.76 3.00 -28.59
C ARG A 209 11.13 2.50 -29.09
N THR A 210 12.03 2.15 -28.17
CA THR A 210 13.27 1.47 -28.54
C THR A 210 13.02 -0.03 -28.46
N LEU A 211 13.48 -0.74 -29.49
CA LEU A 211 13.62 -2.19 -29.47
C LEU A 211 14.38 -2.62 -28.21
N CYS A 212 13.86 -3.65 -27.54
CA CYS A 212 14.54 -4.30 -26.42
C CYS A 212 15.00 -5.68 -26.90
N PRO A 213 16.30 -6.02 -26.78
CA PRO A 213 16.78 -7.35 -27.14
C PRO A 213 16.16 -8.41 -26.23
N ASP A 214 16.06 -9.63 -26.77
CA ASP A 214 15.64 -10.85 -26.09
C ASP A 214 16.78 -11.59 -25.40
N ASN A 215 18.03 -11.36 -25.84
CA ASN A 215 19.25 -11.92 -25.26
C ASN A 215 19.75 -11.16 -24.02
N ASP A 216 19.97 -11.87 -22.91
CA ASP A 216 20.46 -11.33 -21.64
C ASP A 216 21.78 -10.55 -21.76
N ALA A 217 22.71 -10.98 -22.62
CA ALA A 217 23.99 -10.28 -22.78
C ALA A 217 23.80 -8.84 -23.32
N ASP A 218 22.89 -8.67 -24.28
CA ASP A 218 22.57 -7.38 -24.89
C ASP A 218 21.69 -6.52 -23.98
N ILE A 219 20.78 -7.13 -23.22
CA ILE A 219 20.04 -6.48 -22.13
C ILE A 219 21.03 -5.89 -21.10
N LEU A 220 21.99 -6.69 -20.63
CA LEU A 220 23.01 -6.27 -19.67
C LEU A 220 23.94 -5.18 -20.24
N ALA A 221 24.36 -5.30 -21.51
CA ALA A 221 25.14 -4.27 -22.19
C ALA A 221 24.37 -2.92 -22.27
N MET A 222 23.08 -2.96 -22.64
CA MET A 222 22.22 -1.78 -22.71
C MET A 222 22.00 -1.14 -21.33
N VAL A 223 21.80 -1.95 -20.28
CA VAL A 223 21.66 -1.46 -18.90
C VAL A 223 22.95 -0.81 -18.42
N ARG A 224 24.11 -1.44 -18.61
CA ARG A 224 25.44 -0.89 -18.26
C ARG A 224 25.72 0.44 -18.98
N ALA A 225 25.39 0.55 -20.27
CA ALA A 225 25.53 1.80 -21.02
C ALA A 225 24.64 2.93 -20.47
N ARG A 226 23.42 2.61 -20.01
CA ARG A 226 22.50 3.59 -19.40
C ARG A 226 22.94 4.02 -18.01
N VAL A 227 23.53 3.14 -17.21
CA VAL A 227 24.13 3.47 -15.91
C VAL A 227 25.27 4.48 -16.11
N ARG A 228 26.25 4.16 -16.97
CA ARG A 228 27.36 5.08 -17.33
C ARG A 228 26.88 6.46 -17.79
N LYS A 229 25.82 6.52 -18.60
CA LYS A 229 25.26 7.80 -19.07
C LYS A 229 24.55 8.58 -17.95
N LYS A 230 23.91 7.90 -16.98
CA LYS A 230 23.36 8.55 -15.77
C LYS A 230 24.47 9.10 -14.88
N GLU A 231 25.52 8.33 -14.64
CA GLU A 231 26.70 8.74 -13.85
C GLU A 231 27.35 10.00 -14.45
N GLN A 232 27.58 10.03 -15.78
CA GLN A 232 28.10 11.21 -16.47
C GLN A 232 27.23 12.46 -16.32
N ILE A 233 25.90 12.30 -16.38
CA ILE A 233 24.96 13.42 -16.19
C ILE A 233 24.98 13.89 -14.72
N GLN A 234 25.02 12.97 -13.77
CA GLN A 234 25.06 13.27 -12.34
C GLN A 234 26.36 14.00 -11.95
N VAL A 235 27.51 13.55 -12.44
CA VAL A 235 28.81 14.23 -12.25
C VAL A 235 28.77 15.65 -12.83
N ARG A 236 28.19 15.84 -14.02
CA ARG A 236 28.04 17.16 -14.67
C ARG A 236 27.06 18.12 -13.96
N ILE A 237 26.20 17.62 -13.08
CA ILE A 237 25.25 18.45 -12.31
C ILE A 237 25.85 18.88 -10.95
N LEU A 238 26.95 18.24 -10.53
CA LEU A 238 27.58 18.42 -9.21
C LEU A 238 28.97 19.08 -9.27
N GLY A 239 29.32 19.70 -10.41
CA GLY A 239 30.56 20.45 -10.65
C GLY A 239 30.40 21.48 -11.75
#